data_AF-A0A640SP07-F1
#
_entry.id   AF-A0A640SP07-F1
#
_cell.length_a   1.000
_cell.length_b   1.000
_cell.length_c   1.000
_cell.angle_alpha   90.00
_cell.angle_beta   90.00
_cell.angle_gamma   90.00
#
_symmetry.space_group_name_H-M   'P 1'
#
loop_
_entity.id
_entity.type
_entity.pdbx_description
1 polymer ?
#
loop_
_entity_poly.entity_id
_entity_poly.type
_entity_poly.pdbx_seq_one_letter_code
_entity_poly.pdbx_strand_id
1 'polypeptide(L)' 'MTNPFENPDGAYRVLANDEGQHSLWPDFTAVPAGWTTVFGPDGRTACLEYIEREWTDLRPKSLVLAMGE' A
#
# COMPACT_ATOMS: atom_id res chain seq x y z
N MET A 1 18.88 2.00 12.60
CA MET A 1 18.94 1.31 11.29
C MET A 1 17.59 1.61 10.63
N THR A 2 17.52 2.64 9.79
CA THR A 2 16.25 3.04 9.15
C THR A 2 16.00 2.11 7.97
N ASN A 3 14.95 1.32 8.05
CA ASN A 3 14.56 0.42 6.98
C ASN A 3 14.16 1.27 5.77
N PRO A 4 14.78 1.08 4.59
CA PRO A 4 14.53 1.94 3.41
C PRO A 4 13.10 1.83 2.86
N PHE A 5 12.33 0.83 3.33
CA PHE A 5 10.91 0.64 3.04
C PHE A 5 9.98 1.30 4.06
N GLU A 6 10.54 1.90 5.12
CA GLU A 6 9.79 2.53 6.22
C GLU A 6 9.98 4.05 6.23
N ASN A 7 10.42 4.65 5.12
CA ASN A 7 10.53 6.10 5.03
C ASN A 7 9.11 6.70 4.90
N PRO A 8 8.58 7.40 5.93
CA PRO A 8 7.22 7.93 5.89
C PRO A 8 7.08 9.06 4.87
N ASP A 9 8.19 9.73 4.56
CA ASP A 9 8.30 10.79 3.56
C ASP A 9 8.61 10.25 2.14
N GLY A 10 8.69 8.93 1.99
CA GLY A 10 8.92 8.29 0.69
C GLY A 10 7.66 8.25 -0.16
N ALA A 11 7.82 8.34 -1.48
CA ALA A 11 6.76 8.10 -2.44
C ALA A 11 6.57 6.59 -2.68
N TYR A 12 5.34 6.12 -2.49
CA TYR A 12 4.92 4.74 -2.74
C TYR A 12 3.75 4.74 -3.70
N ARG A 13 3.46 3.56 -4.22
CA ARG A 13 2.37 3.31 -5.14
C ARG A 13 1.80 1.93 -4.85
N VAL A 14 0.50 1.79 -5.07
CA VAL A 14 -0.19 0.53 -4.90
C VAL A 14 -0.21 -0.16 -6.24
N LEU A 15 0.28 -1.39 -6.27
CA LEU A 15 0.20 -2.27 -7.41
C LEU A 15 -0.91 -3.28 -7.19
N ALA A 16 -1.65 -3.58 -8.25
CA ALA A 16 -2.54 -4.72 -8.30
C ALA A 16 -2.08 -5.70 -9.38
N ASN A 17 -2.20 -6.99 -9.12
CA ASN A 17 -2.07 -8.02 -10.14
C ASN A 17 -3.45 -8.43 -10.68
N ASP A 18 -3.44 -9.26 -11.73
CA ASP A 18 -4.66 -9.81 -12.34
C ASP A 18 -5.48 -10.69 -11.38
N GLU A 19 -4.84 -11.22 -10.33
CA GLU A 19 -5.47 -12.02 -9.26
C GLU A 19 -6.12 -11.16 -8.17
N GLY A 20 -6.09 -9.83 -8.29
CA GLY A 20 -6.70 -8.90 -7.32
C GLY A 20 -5.91 -8.71 -6.02
N GLN A 21 -4.66 -9.15 -5.99
CA GLN A 21 -3.74 -8.93 -4.86
C GLN A 21 -3.16 -7.52 -4.94
N HIS A 22 -3.12 -6.84 -3.80
CA HIS A 22 -2.54 -5.51 -3.68
C HIS A 22 -1.16 -5.57 -3.03
N SER A 23 -0.20 -4.80 -3.57
CA SER A 23 1.15 -4.70 -3.03
C SER A 23 1.59 -3.25 -2.96
N LEU A 24 2.16 -2.85 -1.81
CA LEU A 24 2.78 -1.54 -1.66
C LEU A 24 4.17 -1.57 -2.28
N TRP A 25 4.40 -0.70 -3.26
CA TRP A 25 5.65 -0.65 -4.01
C TRP A 25 6.26 0.74 -3.96
N PRO A 26 7.57 0.87 -3.69
CA PRO A 26 8.24 2.17 -3.73
C PRO A 26 8.26 2.75 -5.15
N ASP A 27 8.04 4.06 -5.28
CA ASP A 27 8.04 4.76 -6.57
C ASP A 27 9.39 4.64 -7.30
N PHE A 28 10.49 4.75 -6.54
CA PHE A 28 11.86 4.69 -7.07
C PHE A 28 12.24 3.33 -7.69
N THR A 29 11.44 2.28 -7.49
CA THR A 29 11.71 0.95 -8.05
C THR A 29 10.80 0.66 -9.23
N ALA A 30 11.34 0.11 -10.32
CA ALA A 30 10.56 -0.30 -11.48
C ALA A 30 9.47 -1.31 -11.09
N VAL A 31 8.29 -1.18 -11.73
CA VAL A 31 7.17 -2.12 -11.51
C VAL A 31 7.49 -3.45 -12.19
N PRO A 32 7.38 -4.58 -11.48
CA PRO A 32 7.56 -5.90 -12.09
C PRO A 32 6.48 -6.19 -13.15
N ALA A 33 6.83 -6.95 -14.18
CA ALA A 33 5.88 -7.37 -15.21
C ALA A 33 4.73 -8.19 -14.59
N GLY A 34 3.50 -7.95 -15.04
CA GLY A 34 2.29 -8.57 -14.49
C GLY A 34 1.67 -7.82 -13.30
N TRP A 35 2.29 -6.73 -12.85
CA TRP A 35 1.72 -5.83 -11.86
C TRP A 35 1.39 -4.48 -12.50
N THR A 36 0.27 -3.90 -12.11
CA THR A 36 -0.20 -2.61 -12.63
C THR A 36 -0.38 -1.64 -11.50
N THR A 37 0.10 -0.41 -11.65
CA THR A 37 -0.14 0.65 -10.67
C THR A 37 -1.61 1.05 -10.70
N VAL A 38 -2.28 0.90 -9.55
CA VAL A 38 -3.68 1.27 -9.35
C VAL A 38 -3.84 2.55 -8.53
N PHE A 39 -2.83 2.92 -7.74
CA PHE A 39 -2.82 4.16 -6.95
C PHE A 39 -1.40 4.71 -6.73
N GLY A 40 -1.26 6.03 -6.56
CA GLY A 40 0.01 6.74 -6.39
C GLY A 40 0.67 7.21 -7.70
N PRO A 41 1.91 7.78 -7.63
CA PRO A 41 2.76 7.87 -6.45
C PRO A 41 2.23 8.85 -5.39
N ASP A 42 2.17 8.39 -4.15
CA ASP A 42 1.63 9.12 -3.00
C ASP A 42 2.38 8.74 -1.71
N GLY A 43 2.05 9.41 -0.61
CA GLY A 43 2.59 9.05 0.71
C GLY A 43 2.18 7.63 1.14
N ARG A 44 3.00 7.00 1.99
CA ARG A 44 2.73 5.64 2.53
C ARG A 44 1.32 5.53 3.13
N THR A 45 0.91 6.52 3.92
CA THR A 45 -0.41 6.55 4.56
C THR A 45 -1.54 6.53 3.55
N ALA A 46 -1.49 7.40 2.52
CA ALA A 46 -2.51 7.45 1.48
C ALA A 46 -2.59 6.13 0.68
N CYS A 47 -1.44 5.50 0.39
CA CYS A 47 -1.41 4.19 -0.27
C CYS A 47 -2.02 3.08 0.59
N LEU A 48 -1.74 3.09 1.90
CA LEU A 48 -2.35 2.14 2.83
C LEU A 48 -3.86 2.35 2.95
N GLU A 49 -4.32 3.60 3.08
CA GLU A 49 -5.74 3.94 3.08
C GLU A 49 -6.43 3.49 1.79
N TYR A 50 -5.78 3.63 0.64
CA TYR A 50 -6.30 3.11 -0.63
C TYR A 50 -6.44 1.58 -0.59
N ILE A 51 -5.41 0.86 -0.14
CA ILE A 51 -5.48 -0.61 0.00
C ILE A 51 -6.58 -1.01 0.97
N GLU A 52 -6.74 -0.33 2.11
CA GLU A 52 -7.79 -0.61 3.09
C GLU A 52 -9.21 -0.33 2.54
N ARG A 53 -9.35 0.64 1.64
CA ARG A 53 -10.62 1.00 1.00
C ARG A 53 -10.98 0.11 -0.18
N GLU A 54 -10.02 -0.26 -1.02
CA GLU A 54 -10.27 -1.12 -2.19
C GLU A 54 -10.30 -2.60 -1.80
N TRP A 55 -9.47 -3.01 -0.83
CA TRP A 55 -9.48 -4.36 -0.28
C TRP A 55 -10.57 -4.50 0.80
N THR A 56 -11.77 -4.04 0.45
CA THR A 56 -12.95 -3.93 1.32
C THR A 56 -13.48 -5.26 1.88
N ASP A 57 -13.06 -6.40 1.35
CA ASP A 57 -13.54 -7.74 1.75
C ASP A 57 -12.45 -8.61 2.40
N LEU A 58 -11.83 -8.10 3.47
CA LEU A 58 -11.06 -8.91 4.42
C LEU A 58 -11.24 -8.34 5.83
N ARG A 59 -12.16 -8.89 6.63
CA ARG A 59 -12.26 -8.50 8.06
C ARG A 59 -12.35 -9.75 8.96
N PRO A 60 -11.78 -9.69 10.17
CA PRO A 60 -12.41 -8.87 11.20
C PRO A 60 -11.50 -7.77 11.78
N LYS A 61 -11.90 -6.53 11.52
CA LYS A 61 -12.35 -5.46 12.46
C LYS A 61 -11.73 -5.29 13.87
N SER A 62 -10.79 -6.11 14.34
CA SER A 62 -10.22 -5.99 15.69
C SER A 62 -9.00 -5.07 15.77
N LEU A 63 -8.30 -4.80 14.66
CA LEU A 63 -7.07 -4.00 14.68
C LEU A 63 -7.29 -2.50 14.39
N VAL A 64 -8.38 -2.14 13.72
CA VAL A 64 -8.71 -0.74 13.37
C VAL A 64 -8.98 0.13 14.61
N LEU A 65 -9.27 -0.47 15.77
CA LEU A 65 -9.46 0.23 17.04
C LEU A 65 -8.17 0.40 17.88
N ALA A 66 -7.04 -0.21 17.50
CA ALA A 66 -5.83 -0.23 18.34
C ALA A 66 -4.80 0.88 18.04
N MET A 67 -5.04 1.72 17.03
CA MET A 67 -4.15 2.82 16.62
C MET A 67 -4.85 4.20 16.61
N GLY A 68 -5.92 4.34 17.39
CA GLY A 68 -6.51 5.63 17.71
C GLY A 68 -6.34 5.92 19.19
N GLU A 69 -5.13 6.32 19.60
CA GLU A 69 -4.88 7.03 20.87
C GLU A 69 -4.70 8.52 20.60
#